data_AF-A0AAV0UNC0-F1
#
_entry.id   AF-A0AAV0UNC0-F1
#
_cell.length_a   1.000
_cell.length_b   1.000
_cell.length_c   1.000
_cell.angle_alpha   90.00
_cell.angle_beta   90.00
_cell.angle_gamma   90.00
#
_symmetry.space_group_name_H-M   'P 1'
#
loop_
_entity.id
_entity.type
_entity.pdbx_description
1 polymer ?
#
loop_
_entity_poly.entity_id
_entity_poly.type
_entity_poly.pdbx_seq_one_letter_code
_entity_poly.pdbx_strand_id
1 'polypeptide(L)'
;MARGLRLGSKADVLKNLRSMLRVARTRSSQTSLRDCKFSQHILAQFRARQHENDRSKMRAYRAEASDYLMLLRGIEEQRHLWALDAGLENTLSSQEMVHRSARRVGLDVPDLYTETQADEERKKAAAAAEYLAKKRMNETAAGQ
;
A
#
# COMPACT_ATOMS: atom_id res chain seq x y z
N MET A 1 45.14 -11.16 -6.27
CA MET A 1 44.40 -10.81 -5.04
C MET A 1 42.96 -11.28 -5.15
N ALA A 2 42.69 -12.57 -4.99
CA ALA A 2 41.32 -13.09 -4.99
C ALA A 2 40.68 -12.76 -3.64
N ARG A 3 39.95 -11.64 -3.55
CA ARG A 3 39.10 -11.35 -2.39
C ARG A 3 38.17 -12.55 -2.21
N GLY A 4 38.34 -13.28 -1.11
CA GLY A 4 37.46 -14.37 -0.72
C GLY A 4 36.05 -13.83 -0.58
N LEU A 5 35.26 -13.96 -1.65
CA LEU A 5 33.83 -13.69 -1.65
C LEU A 5 33.22 -14.63 -0.63
N ARG A 6 32.89 -14.08 0.54
CA ARG A 6 32.02 -14.71 1.52
C ARG A 6 30.75 -15.08 0.76
N LEU A 7 30.60 -16.36 0.43
CA LEU A 7 29.31 -16.91 0.02
C LEU A 7 28.34 -16.47 1.12
N GLY A 8 27.40 -15.57 0.80
CA GLY A 8 26.44 -15.03 1.78
C GLY A 8 25.91 -16.12 2.69
N SER A 9 25.79 -15.82 3.97
CA SER A 9 25.35 -16.82 4.95
C SER A 9 23.94 -17.31 4.59
N LYS A 10 23.57 -18.51 5.05
CA LYS A 10 22.16 -18.95 5.06
C LYS A 10 21.24 -17.86 5.63
N ALA A 11 21.73 -17.07 6.58
CA ALA A 11 21.03 -15.91 7.14
C ALA A 11 20.67 -14.84 6.08
N ASP A 12 21.56 -14.56 5.13
CA ASP A 12 21.33 -13.56 4.07
C ASP A 12 20.25 -14.02 3.09
N VAL A 13 20.30 -15.31 2.72
CA VAL A 13 19.27 -15.94 1.87
C VAL A 13 17.90 -15.85 2.54
N LEU A 14 17.83 -16.16 3.84
CA LEU A 14 16.60 -16.05 4.62
C LEU A 14 16.14 -14.60 4.83
N LYS A 15 17.07 -13.64 4.89
CA LYS A 15 16.75 -12.20 4.98
C LYS A 15 16.11 -11.71 3.67
N ASN A 16 16.66 -12.12 2.53
CA ASN A 16 16.11 -11.79 1.22
C ASN A 16 14.73 -12.43 1.03
N LEU A 17 14.57 -13.72 1.36
CA LEU A 17 13.28 -14.40 1.31
C LEU A 17 12.23 -13.70 2.16
N ARG A 18 12.55 -13.40 3.42
CA ARG A 18 11.62 -12.68 4.33
C ARG A 18 11.24 -11.31 3.79
N SER A 19 12.20 -10.59 3.20
CA SER A 19 11.93 -9.28 2.61
C SER A 19 10.99 -9.41 1.42
N MET A 20 11.24 -10.32 0.49
CA MET A 20 10.37 -10.56 -0.67
C MET A 20 8.95 -10.97 -0.27
N LEU A 21 8.80 -11.83 0.76
CA LEU A 21 7.48 -12.23 1.24
C LEU A 21 6.69 -11.08 1.91
N ARG A 22 7.38 -10.15 2.59
CA ARG A 22 6.71 -8.95 3.13
C ARG A 22 6.17 -8.06 2.01
N VAL A 23 6.99 -7.81 0.99
CA VAL A 23 6.59 -7.01 -0.19
C VAL A 23 5.49 -7.69 -1.00
N ALA A 24 5.52 -9.02 -1.10
CA ALA A 24 4.44 -9.76 -1.73
C ALA A 24 3.11 -9.59 -0.96
N ARG A 25 3.18 -9.59 0.38
CA ARG A 25 2.00 -9.46 1.25
C ARG A 25 1.40 -8.05 1.24
N THR A 26 2.21 -6.99 1.24
CA THR A 26 1.73 -5.60 1.14
C THR A 26 0.99 -5.33 -0.18
N ARG A 27 1.23 -6.16 -1.21
CA ARG A 27 0.60 -6.07 -2.52
C ARG A 27 -0.63 -6.95 -2.68
N SER A 28 -0.73 -8.06 -1.95
CA SER A 28 -1.88 -8.96 -2.07
C SER A 28 -3.04 -8.48 -1.21
N SER A 29 -4.27 -8.53 -1.75
CA SER A 29 -5.51 -8.37 -0.98
C SER A 29 -5.80 -9.53 -0.03
N GLN A 30 -5.02 -10.61 -0.13
CA GLN A 30 -5.20 -11.83 0.65
C GLN A 30 -4.44 -11.72 1.98
N THR A 31 -5.14 -12.09 3.06
CA THR A 31 -4.63 -12.04 4.44
C THR A 31 -3.65 -13.18 4.76
N SER A 32 -3.76 -14.31 4.05
CA SER A 32 -2.94 -15.51 4.29
C SER A 32 -1.84 -15.67 3.24
N LEU A 33 -0.66 -16.13 3.68
CA LEU A 33 0.45 -16.48 2.79
C LEU A 33 0.13 -17.68 1.89
N ARG A 34 -0.81 -18.55 2.31
CA ARG A 34 -1.19 -19.76 1.57
C ARG A 34 -2.00 -19.44 0.32
N ASP A 35 -2.82 -18.40 0.39
CA ASP A 35 -3.71 -18.02 -0.71
C ASP A 35 -3.00 -17.14 -1.74
N CYS A 36 -1.93 -16.44 -1.31
CA CYS A 36 -1.10 -15.61 -2.16
C CYS A 36 -0.28 -16.42 -3.16
N LYS A 37 -0.79 -16.55 -4.39
CA LYS A 37 -0.13 -17.23 -5.52
C LYS A 37 1.31 -16.74 -5.72
N PHE A 38 1.55 -15.43 -5.60
CA PHE A 38 2.88 -14.85 -5.76
C PHE A 38 3.83 -15.27 -4.63
N SER A 39 3.37 -15.25 -3.38
CA SER A 39 4.16 -15.74 -2.24
C SER A 39 4.45 -17.24 -2.33
N GLN A 40 3.48 -18.05 -2.78
CA GLN A 40 3.68 -19.48 -3.02
C GLN A 40 4.70 -19.73 -4.13
N HIS A 41 4.69 -18.94 -5.21
CA HIS A 41 5.66 -19.05 -6.28
C HIS A 41 7.09 -18.77 -5.78
N ILE A 42 7.29 -17.69 -5.01
CA ILE A 42 8.59 -17.38 -4.39
C ILE A 42 9.04 -18.53 -3.49
N LEU A 43 8.16 -19.04 -2.62
CA LEU A 43 8.48 -20.17 -1.75
C LEU A 43 8.84 -21.44 -2.53
N ALA A 44 8.12 -21.73 -3.63
CA ALA A 44 8.39 -22.88 -4.47
C ALA A 44 9.80 -22.80 -5.10
N GLN A 45 10.20 -21.63 -5.61
CA GLN A 45 11.54 -21.44 -6.18
C GLN A 45 12.65 -21.63 -5.12
N PHE A 46 12.46 -21.08 -3.92
CA PHE A 46 13.44 -21.24 -2.84
C PHE A 46 13.53 -22.68 -2.33
N ARG A 47 12.41 -23.39 -2.26
CA ARG A 47 12.37 -24.83 -1.88
C ARG A 47 13.03 -25.71 -2.94
N ALA A 48 12.76 -25.47 -4.22
CA ALA A 48 13.35 -26.23 -5.32
C ALA A 48 14.88 -26.14 -5.34
N ARG A 49 15.42 -24.96 -4.99
CA ARG A 49 16.87 -24.68 -5.02
C ARG A 49 17.56 -24.93 -3.67
N GLN A 50 16.86 -25.47 -2.66
CA GLN A 50 17.38 -25.64 -1.29
C GLN A 50 18.53 -26.66 -1.21
N HIS A 51 18.51 -27.68 -2.06
CA HIS A 51 19.47 -28.79 -2.06
C HIS A 51 20.56 -28.63 -3.14
N GLU A 52 20.68 -27.46 -3.75
CA GLU A 52 21.72 -27.19 -4.74
C GLU A 52 23.10 -27.13 -4.06
N ASN A 53 24.05 -27.90 -4.59
CA ASN A 53 25.41 -28.01 -4.03
C ASN A 53 26.48 -27.33 -4.91
N ASP A 54 26.15 -26.99 -6.16
CA ASP A 54 27.09 -26.28 -7.03
C ASP A 54 27.28 -24.83 -6.58
N ARG A 55 28.52 -24.47 -6.25
CA ARG A 55 28.91 -23.14 -5.78
C ARG A 55 28.62 -22.05 -6.81
N SER A 56 28.76 -22.35 -8.09
CA SER A 56 28.53 -21.39 -9.17
C SER A 56 27.05 -21.04 -9.29
N LYS A 57 26.18 -22.07 -9.30
CA LYS A 57 24.72 -21.93 -9.32
C LYS A 57 24.18 -21.27 -8.06
N MET A 58 24.68 -21.65 -6.88
CA MET A 58 24.31 -20.98 -5.63
C MET A 58 24.59 -19.48 -5.67
N ARG A 59 25.72 -19.07 -6.27
CA ARG A 59 26.05 -17.65 -6.43
C ARG A 59 25.09 -16.96 -7.39
N ALA A 60 24.80 -17.58 -8.53
CA ALA A 60 23.86 -17.05 -9.51
C ALA A 60 22.46 -16.87 -8.91
N TYR A 61 21.92 -17.88 -8.24
CA TYR A 61 20.60 -17.81 -7.61
C TYR A 61 20.48 -16.76 -6.52
N ARG A 62 21.58 -16.50 -5.78
CA ARG A 62 21.60 -15.45 -4.77
C ARG A 62 21.66 -14.05 -5.37
N ALA A 63 22.39 -13.89 -6.48
CA ALA A 63 22.41 -12.64 -7.24
C ALA A 63 21.00 -12.36 -7.80
N GLU A 64 20.42 -13.35 -8.49
CA GLU A 64 19.06 -13.30 -9.02
C GLU A 64 18.01 -12.93 -7.95
N ALA A 65 18.07 -13.58 -6.77
CA ALA A 65 17.17 -13.26 -5.66
C ALA A 65 17.36 -11.82 -5.11
N SER A 66 18.58 -11.29 -5.17
CA SER A 66 18.87 -9.92 -4.75
C SER A 66 18.38 -8.90 -5.77
N ASP A 67 18.53 -9.21 -7.06
CA ASP A 67 18.04 -8.38 -8.17
C ASP A 67 16.52 -8.30 -8.16
N TYR A 68 15.83 -9.43 -7.96
CA TYR A 68 14.38 -9.44 -7.79
C TYR A 68 13.91 -8.66 -6.57
N LEU A 69 14.64 -8.73 -5.45
CA LEU A 69 14.31 -7.93 -4.27
C LEU A 69 14.48 -6.43 -4.56
N MET A 70 15.52 -6.03 -5.29
CA MET A 70 15.73 -4.65 -5.70
C MET A 70 14.59 -4.15 -6.60
N LEU A 71 14.20 -4.95 -7.59
CA LEU A 71 13.08 -4.64 -8.49
C LEU A 71 11.77 -4.48 -7.70
N LEU A 72 11.47 -5.41 -6.79
CA LEU A 72 10.25 -5.35 -5.98
C LEU A 72 10.21 -4.09 -5.10
N ARG A 73 11.34 -3.71 -4.49
CA ARG A 73 11.44 -2.47 -3.71
C ARG A 73 11.27 -1.23 -4.58
N GLY A 74 11.86 -1.20 -5.77
CA GLY A 74 11.69 -0.09 -6.71
C GLY A 74 10.23 0.12 -7.11
N ILE A 75 9.49 -0.98 -7.33
CA ILE A 75 8.04 -0.92 -7.62
C ILE A 75 7.25 -0.39 -6.41
N GLU A 76 7.58 -0.83 -5.19
CA GLU A 76 6.93 -0.31 -3.97
C GLU A 76 7.19 1.18 -3.79
N GLU A 77 8.43 1.62 -3.98
CA GLU A 77 8.81 3.03 -3.88
C GLU A 77 8.09 3.87 -4.93
N GLN A 78 8.06 3.42 -6.18
CA GLN A 78 7.31 4.11 -7.24
C GLN A 78 5.81 4.23 -6.89
N ARG A 79 5.22 3.18 -6.31
CA ARG A 79 3.82 3.21 -5.87
C ARG A 79 3.63 4.16 -4.70
N HIS A 80 4.60 4.23 -3.78
CA HIS A 80 4.57 5.18 -2.67
C HIS A 80 4.65 6.62 -3.18
N LEU A 81 5.58 6.92 -4.09
CA LEU A 81 5.71 8.22 -4.74
C LEU A 81 4.44 8.59 -5.50
N TRP A 82 3.88 7.67 -6.29
CA TRP A 82 2.60 7.89 -6.95
C TRP A 82 1.45 8.15 -5.97
N ALA A 83 1.42 7.47 -4.82
CA ALA A 83 0.42 7.73 -3.79
C ALA A 83 0.62 9.10 -3.13
N LEU A 84 1.85 9.58 -2.99
CA LEU A 84 2.15 10.93 -2.51
C LEU A 84 1.75 11.98 -3.55
N ASP A 85 2.10 11.76 -4.81
CA ASP A 85 1.77 12.66 -5.93
C ASP A 85 0.26 12.71 -6.18
N ALA A 86 -0.43 11.57 -6.14
CA ALA A 86 -1.88 11.48 -6.31
C ALA A 86 -2.67 11.86 -5.04
N GLY A 87 -2.01 11.92 -3.88
CA GLY A 87 -2.66 11.94 -2.56
C GLY A 87 -2.62 13.28 -1.84
N LEU A 88 -1.78 14.23 -2.21
CA LEU A 88 -1.78 15.56 -1.57
C LEU A 88 -3.10 16.31 -1.80
N GLU A 89 -3.74 16.14 -2.97
CA GLU A 89 -5.02 16.78 -3.29
C GLU A 89 -6.24 15.95 -2.90
N ASN A 90 -6.11 14.62 -2.77
CA ASN A 90 -7.23 13.72 -2.48
C ASN A 90 -7.40 13.38 -0.99
N THR A 91 -6.33 13.49 -0.18
CA THR A 91 -6.39 13.19 1.26
C THR A 91 -6.52 14.41 2.15
N LEU A 92 -6.12 15.58 1.65
CA LEU A 92 -6.26 16.84 2.39
C LEU A 92 -7.48 17.55 1.85
N SER A 93 -8.39 17.94 2.75
CA SER A 93 -9.43 18.91 2.38
C SER A 93 -8.76 20.17 1.85
N SER A 94 -9.38 20.88 0.91
CA SER A 94 -8.87 22.14 0.36
C SER A 94 -8.49 23.14 1.47
N GLN A 95 -9.18 23.08 2.61
CA GLN A 95 -8.83 23.85 3.80
C GLN A 95 -7.51 23.41 4.44
N GLU A 96 -7.29 22.11 4.65
CA GLU A 96 -6.05 21.59 5.22
C GLU A 96 -4.84 21.89 4.33
N MET A 97 -5.02 21.88 3.01
CA MET A 97 -4.01 22.35 2.08
C MET A 97 -3.67 23.82 2.31
N VAL A 98 -4.66 24.69 2.48
CA VAL A 98 -4.47 26.13 2.76
C VAL A 98 -3.78 26.33 4.11
N HIS A 99 -4.24 25.69 5.19
CA HIS A 99 -3.62 25.78 6.51
C HIS A 99 -2.17 25.27 6.50
N ARG A 100 -1.90 24.15 5.83
CA ARG A 100 -0.55 23.58 5.73
C ARG A 100 0.38 24.45 4.89
N SER A 101 -0.15 25.08 3.85
CA SER A 101 0.58 26.03 3.02
C SER A 101 0.89 27.30 3.79
N ALA A 102 -0.07 27.86 4.53
CA ALA A 102 0.12 29.04 5.36
C ALA A 102 1.13 28.78 6.48
N ARG A 103 1.07 27.62 7.16
CA ARG A 103 2.06 27.24 8.18
C ARG A 103 3.49 27.16 7.63
N ARG A 104 3.68 26.77 6.36
CA ARG A 104 5.02 26.76 5.72
C ARG A 104 5.63 28.14 5.56
N VAL A 105 4.79 29.18 5.42
CA VAL A 105 5.22 30.59 5.36
C VAL A 105 5.07 31.32 6.69
N GLY A 106 4.80 30.59 7.79
CA GLY A 106 4.67 31.17 9.14
C GLY A 106 3.38 31.95 9.38
N LEU A 107 2.37 31.77 8.53
CA LEU A 107 1.04 32.36 8.66
C LEU A 107 0.09 31.36 9.33
N ASP A 108 -0.65 31.82 10.33
CA ASP A 108 -1.75 31.06 10.92
C ASP A 108 -3.07 31.52 10.30
N VAL A 109 -3.82 30.59 9.72
CA VAL A 109 -5.12 30.86 9.11
C VAL A 109 -6.19 30.55 10.16
N PRO A 110 -7.02 31.53 10.56
CA PRO A 110 -8.13 31.28 11.48
C PRO A 110 -9.18 30.35 10.88
N ASP A 111 -9.75 29.46 11.70
CA ASP A 111 -10.79 28.48 11.32
C ASP A 111 -12.16 29.13 11.07
N LEU A 112 -12.24 30.02 10.08
CA LEU A 112 -13.44 30.81 9.76
C LEU A 112 -14.57 30.01 9.06
N TYR A 113 -14.34 28.73 8.74
CA TYR A 113 -15.28 27.90 7.96
C TYR A 113 -15.96 26.78 8.74
N THR A 114 -15.72 26.67 10.05
CA THR A 114 -16.32 25.62 10.90
C THR A 114 -17.85 25.73 10.96
N GLU A 115 -18.39 26.94 10.95
CA GLU A 115 -19.85 27.18 10.92
C GLU A 115 -20.49 26.67 9.63
N THR A 116 -19.83 26.84 8.47
CA THR A 116 -20.36 26.37 7.18
C THR A 116 -20.38 24.85 7.05
N GLN A 117 -19.45 24.12 7.68
CA GLN A 117 -19.38 22.66 7.61
C GLN A 117 -20.49 21.99 8.44
N ALA A 118 -20.74 22.47 9.65
CA ALA A 118 -21.83 21.97 10.48
C ALA A 118 -23.19 22.19 9.79
N ASP A 119 -23.37 23.32 9.11
CA ASP A 119 -24.59 23.60 8.36
C ASP A 119 -24.71 22.78 7.07
N GLU A 120 -23.61 22.48 6.38
CA GLU A 120 -23.61 21.56 5.24
C GLU A 120 -23.89 20.10 5.64
N GLU A 121 -23.35 19.64 6.77
CA GLU A 121 -23.61 18.31 7.30
C GLU A 121 -25.08 18.16 7.72
N ARG A 122 -25.65 19.19 8.35
CA ARG A 122 -27.09 19.26 8.67
C ARG A 122 -27.94 19.20 7.40
N LYS A 123 -27.57 19.94 6.35
CA LYS A 123 -28.29 19.90 5.05
C LYS A 123 -28.19 18.53 4.37
N LYS A 124 -27.02 17.89 4.39
CA LYS A 124 -26.82 16.54 3.83
C LYS A 124 -27.61 15.49 4.59
N ALA A 125 -27.62 15.56 5.93
CA ALA A 125 -28.41 14.66 6.78
C ALA A 125 -29.92 14.84 6.54
N ALA A 126 -30.40 16.08 6.41
CA ALA A 126 -31.79 16.37 6.09
C ALA A 126 -32.19 15.85 4.70
N ALA A 127 -31.35 16.05 3.68
CA ALA A 127 -31.60 15.54 2.33
C ALA A 127 -31.61 14.00 2.28
N ALA A 128 -30.72 13.33 3.02
CA ALA A 128 -30.70 11.88 3.13
C ALA A 128 -31.96 11.34 3.83
N ALA A 129 -32.46 12.04 4.85
CA ALA A 129 -33.69 11.68 5.53
C ALA A 129 -34.92 11.83 4.63
N GLU A 130 -35.02 12.92 3.86
CA GLU A 130 -36.09 13.11 2.87
C GLU A 130 -36.07 12.04 1.77
N TYR A 131 -34.88 11.67 1.29
CA TYR A 131 -34.74 10.60 0.29
C TYR A 131 -35.22 9.26 0.84
N LEU A 132 -34.84 8.90 2.07
CA LEU A 132 -35.31 7.69 2.75
C LEU A 132 -36.83 7.71 2.97
N ALA A 133 -37.41 8.86 3.32
CA ALA A 133 -38.85 9.01 3.48
C ALA A 133 -39.60 8.82 2.15
N LYS A 134 -39.14 9.45 1.07
CA LYS A 134 -39.69 9.25 -0.29
C LYS A 134 -39.58 7.80 -0.76
N LYS A 135 -38.45 7.14 -0.49
CA LYS A 135 -38.25 5.73 -0.84
C LYS A 135 -39.27 4.83 -0.12
N ARG A 136 -39.47 5.03 1.18
CA ARG A 136 -40.47 4.28 1.96
C ARG A 136 -41.89 4.51 1.47
N MET A 137 -42.25 5.74 1.10
CA MET A 137 -43.58 6.04 0.55
C MET A 137 -43.82 5.37 -0.81
N ASN A 138 -42.80 5.36 -1.68
CA ASN A 138 -42.88 4.66 -2.96
C ASN A 138 -42.98 3.13 -2.79
N GLU A 139 -42.29 2.55 -1.80
CA GLU A 139 -42.40 1.12 -1.46
C GLU A 139 -43.79 0.77 -0.92
N THR A 140 -44.42 1.63 -0.13
CA THR A 140 -45.81 1.42 0.33
C THR A 140 -46.86 1.60 -0.76
N ALA A 141 -46.59 2.44 -1.77
CA ALA A 141 -47.49 2.67 -2.90
C ALA A 141 -47.41 1.58 -3.97
N ALA A 142 -46.28 0.87 -4.08
CA ALA A 142 -46.09 -0.24 -5.01
C ALA A 142 -46.54 -1.61 -4.46
N GLY A 143 -46.98 -1.66 -3.19
CA GLY A 143 -47.44 -2.88 -2.50
C GLY A 143 -48.97 -3.05 -2.43
N GLN A 144 -49.74 -2.25 -3.17
CA GLN A 144 -51.18 -2.42 -3.41
C GLN A 144 -51.41 -2.80 -4.87
#